data_AF-A0A7X9PEU5-F1
#
_entry.id   AF-A0A7X9PEU5-F1
#
_cell.length_a   1.000
_cell.length_b   1.000
_cell.length_c   1.000
_cell.angle_alpha   90.00
_cell.angle_beta   90.00
_cell.angle_gamma   90.00
#
_symmetry.space_group_name_H-M   'P 1'
#
loop_
_entity.id
_entity.type
_entity.pdbx_description
1 polymer ?
#
loop_
_entity_poly.entity_id
_entity_poly.type
_entity_poly.pdbx_seq_one_letter_code
_entity_poly.pdbx_strand_id
1 'polypeptide(L)'
;MGFAQVVIIGLDHNYFRNGIPNTLVTQVETSDNTHFHKDYVGTGEKMKLPDLKRSEIDYSLARQAFEEDGREILDATIDGKCTIFKKVSFDSIFKNRSEF
;
A
#
# COMPACT_ATOMS: atom_id res chain seq x y z
N MET A 1 17.90 -9.79 -0.93
CA MET A 1 17.35 -10.22 -2.23
C MET A 1 17.81 -9.22 -3.28
N GLY A 2 18.10 -9.63 -4.52
CA GLY A 2 18.79 -8.81 -5.54
C GLY A 2 17.93 -8.40 -6.74
N PHE A 3 16.66 -8.05 -6.51
CA PHE A 3 15.75 -7.66 -7.59
C PHE A 3 16.10 -6.27 -8.13
N ALA A 4 16.23 -6.15 -9.45
CA ALA A 4 16.50 -4.86 -10.12
C ALA A 4 15.23 -4.02 -10.33
N GLN A 5 14.08 -4.66 -10.50
CA GLN A 5 12.77 -4.02 -10.64
C GLN A 5 11.77 -4.72 -9.73
N VAL A 6 11.03 -3.95 -8.94
CA VAL A 6 9.92 -4.42 -8.11
C VAL A 6 8.64 -3.73 -8.56
N VAL A 7 7.60 -4.51 -8.80
CA VAL A 7 6.27 -3.98 -9.13
C VAL A 7 5.33 -4.28 -7.97
N ILE A 8 4.71 -3.23 -7.44
CA ILE A 8 3.71 -3.29 -6.39
C ILE A 8 2.31 -3.34 -7.02
N ILE A 9 1.45 -4.19 -6.46
CA ILE A 9 0.03 -4.31 -6.81
C ILE A 9 -0.76 -4.37 -5.50
N GLY A 10 -1.86 -3.61 -5.42
CA GLY A 10 -2.74 -3.58 -4.24
C GLY A 10 -2.31 -2.56 -3.17
N LEU A 11 -1.50 -1.56 -3.52
CA LEU A 11 -1.15 -0.45 -2.64
C LEU A 11 -2.20 0.68 -2.75
N ASP A 12 -3.37 0.45 -2.17
CA ASP A 12 -4.48 1.40 -2.26
C ASP A 12 -4.21 2.72 -1.54
N HIS A 13 -3.51 2.66 -0.40
CA HIS A 13 -3.19 3.83 0.44
C HIS A 13 -4.42 4.72 0.73
N ASN A 14 -5.57 4.09 0.93
CA ASN A 14 -6.86 4.73 1.05
C ASN A 14 -7.61 4.15 2.25
N TYR A 15 -7.70 4.92 3.34
CA TYR A 15 -8.36 4.48 4.58
C TYR A 15 -9.54 5.39 4.91
N PHE A 16 -10.65 4.78 5.32
CA PHE A 16 -11.87 5.51 5.67
C PHE A 16 -11.77 6.20 7.04
N ARG A 17 -11.14 5.54 8.03
CA ARG A 17 -11.00 6.08 9.38
C ARG A 17 -9.79 7.03 9.45
N ASN A 18 -10.06 8.24 9.90
CA ASN A 18 -9.05 9.27 10.18
C ASN A 18 -8.94 9.51 11.69
N GLY A 19 -7.77 9.95 12.15
CA GLY A 19 -7.53 10.30 13.55
C GLY A 19 -6.04 10.43 13.83
N ILE A 20 -5.68 10.49 15.11
CA ILE A 20 -4.27 10.52 15.52
C ILE A 20 -3.63 9.17 15.15
N PRO A 21 -2.58 9.14 14.31
CA PRO A 21 -1.96 7.90 13.89
C PRO A 21 -1.52 7.02 15.06
N ASN A 22 -1.57 5.69 14.87
CA ASN A 22 -1.21 4.69 15.87
C ASN A 22 -2.05 4.67 17.16
N THR A 23 -3.11 5.49 17.24
CA THR A 23 -4.05 5.47 18.37
C THR A 23 -4.82 4.17 18.38
N LEU A 24 -4.90 3.55 19.57
CA LEU A 24 -5.76 2.39 19.79
C LEU A 24 -7.22 2.85 19.86
N VAL A 25 -8.02 2.35 18.92
CA VAL A 25 -9.47 2.55 18.89
C VAL A 25 -10.15 1.20 19.11
N THR A 26 -11.21 1.20 19.90
CA THR A 26 -12.06 0.01 20.09
C THR A 26 -13.07 -0.04 18.95
N GLN A 27 -13.16 -1.16 18.24
CA GLN A 27 -14.17 -1.37 17.21
C GLN A 27 -15.56 -1.43 17.88
N VAL A 28 -16.42 -0.45 17.56
CA VAL A 28 -17.74 -0.32 18.18
C VAL A 28 -18.84 -1.02 17.36
N GLU A 29 -18.63 -1.20 16.06
CA GLU A 29 -19.62 -1.79 15.13
C GLU A 29 -18.97 -2.81 14.18
N THR A 30 -19.63 -3.94 13.90
CA THR A 30 -19.18 -4.95 12.91
C THR A 30 -19.61 -4.61 11.48
N SER A 31 -20.34 -3.52 11.25
CA SER A 31 -20.68 -3.06 9.90
C SER A 31 -19.51 -2.35 9.23
N ASP A 32 -18.32 -2.93 9.33
CA ASP A 32 -17.16 -2.39 8.65
C ASP A 32 -17.22 -2.77 7.16
N ASN A 33 -17.77 -1.85 6.37
CA ASN A 33 -17.82 -1.99 4.90
C ASN A 33 -16.42 -1.96 4.25
N THR A 34 -15.34 -1.87 5.03
CA THR A 34 -13.96 -1.85 4.51
C THR A 34 -13.29 -3.23 4.51
N HIS A 35 -13.94 -4.27 5.05
CA HIS A 35 -13.43 -5.64 5.04
C HIS A 35 -14.41 -6.61 4.35
N PHE A 36 -13.89 -7.67 3.73
CA PHE A 36 -14.72 -8.66 3.01
C PHE A 36 -15.72 -9.36 3.93
N HIS A 37 -15.29 -9.72 5.14
CA HIS A 37 -16.16 -10.32 6.15
C HIS A 37 -16.52 -9.27 7.19
N LYS A 38 -17.81 -9.08 7.45
CA LYS A 38 -18.33 -8.12 8.44
C LYS A 38 -17.70 -8.31 9.83
N ASP A 39 -17.46 -9.54 10.24
CA ASP A 39 -16.87 -9.88 11.55
C ASP A 39 -15.34 -10.04 11.48
N TYR A 40 -14.66 -9.51 10.44
CA TYR A 40 -13.20 -9.58 10.33
C TYR A 40 -12.52 -8.84 11.48
N VAL A 41 -13.09 -7.71 11.89
CA VAL A 41 -12.74 -7.04 13.15
C VAL A 41 -13.90 -7.23 14.12
N GLY A 42 -13.66 -7.97 15.21
CA GLY A 42 -14.69 -8.24 16.20
C GLY A 42 -15.10 -6.99 16.98
N THR A 43 -16.38 -6.85 17.33
CA THR A 43 -16.81 -5.80 18.27
C THR A 43 -16.03 -5.91 19.58
N GLY A 44 -15.46 -4.80 20.04
CA GLY A 44 -14.64 -4.74 21.25
C GLY A 44 -13.15 -5.00 21.01
N GLU A 45 -12.73 -5.40 19.81
CA GLU A 45 -11.32 -5.52 19.48
C GLU A 45 -10.66 -4.14 19.38
N LYS A 46 -9.38 -4.07 19.77
CA LYS A 46 -8.58 -2.85 19.69
C LYS A 46 -7.72 -2.90 18.44
N MET A 47 -7.85 -1.88 17.59
CA MET A 47 -7.03 -1.70 16.41
C MET A 47 -6.31 -0.36 16.45
N LYS A 48 -5.17 -0.26 15.77
CA LYS A 48 -4.48 1.03 15.60
C LYS A 48 -4.95 1.72 14.34
N LEU A 49 -5.13 3.03 14.43
CA LEU A 49 -5.35 3.85 13.23
C LEU A 49 -4.08 3.88 12.35
N PRO A 50 -4.25 3.85 11.02
CA PRO A 50 -3.13 3.86 10.08
C PRO A 50 -2.34 5.17 10.17
N ASP A 51 -1.04 5.09 9.92
CA ASP A 51 -0.13 6.24 9.83
C ASP A 51 0.39 6.42 8.41
N LEU A 52 -0.46 6.98 7.55
CA LEU A 52 -0.12 7.13 6.13
C LEU A 52 1.11 8.00 5.91
N LYS A 53 1.26 9.05 6.71
CA LYS A 53 2.42 9.93 6.63
C LYS A 53 3.71 9.19 6.98
N ARG A 54 3.68 8.34 8.01
CA ARG A 54 4.83 7.52 8.35
C ARG A 54 5.13 6.50 7.25
N SER A 55 4.10 5.83 6.72
CA SER A 55 4.24 4.91 5.58
C SER A 55 4.90 5.60 4.38
N GLU A 56 4.48 6.82 4.03
CA GLU A 56 5.06 7.59 2.93
C GLU A 56 6.55 7.92 3.13
N ILE A 57 6.98 8.21 4.36
CA ILE A 57 8.38 8.40 4.70
C ILE A 57 9.16 7.09 4.45
N ASP A 58 8.66 5.98 4.98
CA ASP A 58 9.32 4.68 4.87
C ASP A 58 9.37 4.21 3.40
N TYR A 59 8.30 4.44 2.62
CA TYR A 59 8.26 4.19 1.17
C TYR A 59 9.24 5.06 0.40
N SER A 60 9.40 6.33 0.79
CA SER A 60 10.34 7.25 0.14
C SER A 60 11.78 6.80 0.36
N LEU A 61 12.11 6.35 1.58
CA LEU A 61 13.41 5.77 1.89
C LEU A 61 13.68 4.50 1.08
N ALA A 62 12.68 3.61 0.97
CA ALA A 62 12.80 2.40 0.17
C ALA A 62 13.02 2.71 -1.32
N ARG A 63 12.25 3.67 -1.88
CA ARG A 63 12.41 4.13 -3.27
C ARG A 63 13.83 4.69 -3.49
N GLN A 64 14.27 5.58 -2.61
CA GLN A 64 15.59 6.20 -2.70
C GLN A 64 16.71 5.16 -2.67
N ALA A 65 16.65 4.19 -1.75
CA ALA A 65 17.65 3.14 -1.65
C ALA A 65 17.72 2.26 -2.92
N PHE A 66 16.58 2.01 -3.58
CA PHE A 66 16.56 1.33 -4.87
C PHE A 66 17.18 2.18 -5.97
N GLU A 67 16.78 3.44 -6.08
CA GLU A 67 17.28 4.37 -7.10
C GLU A 67 18.80 4.58 -7.00
N GLU A 68 19.34 4.70 -5.78
CA GLU A 68 20.78 4.84 -5.53
C GLU A 68 21.59 3.61 -5.97
N ASP A 69 20.97 2.41 -5.96
CA ASP A 69 21.58 1.17 -6.43
C ASP A 69 21.27 0.88 -7.91
N GLY A 70 20.73 1.87 -8.64
CA GLY A 70 20.37 1.74 -10.07
C GLY A 70 19.17 0.82 -10.32
N ARG A 71 18.29 0.68 -9.34
CA ARG A 71 17.10 -0.20 -9.34
C ARG A 71 15.83 0.64 -9.23
N GLU A 72 14.69 0.01 -9.46
CA GLU A 72 13.41 0.73 -9.42
C GLU A 72 12.29 -0.02 -8.71
N ILE A 73 11.37 0.76 -8.14
CA ILE A 73 10.10 0.30 -7.59
C ILE A 73 8.98 1.03 -8.34
N LEU A 74 8.08 0.25 -8.92
CA LEU A 74 6.93 0.72 -9.69
C LEU A 74 5.63 0.34 -8.96
N ASP A 75 4.59 1.15 -9.11
CA ASP A 75 3.27 0.85 -8.58
C ASP A 75 2.26 0.69 -9.73
N ALA A 76 1.72 -0.51 -9.86
CA ALA A 76 0.73 -0.90 -10.86
C ALA A 76 -0.68 -1.05 -10.29
N THR A 77 -0.91 -0.55 -9.07
CA THR A 77 -2.22 -0.57 -8.43
C THR A 77 -3.17 0.36 -9.17
N ILE A 78 -4.24 -0.21 -9.71
CA ILE A 78 -5.35 0.52 -10.35
C ILE A 78 -6.03 1.36 -9.27
N ASP A 79 -6.20 2.66 -9.54
CA ASP A 79 -6.84 3.64 -8.66
C ASP A 79 -6.22 3.80 -7.24
N GLY A 80 -5.05 3.21 -7.00
CA GLY A 80 -4.35 3.33 -5.72
C GLY A 80 -3.86 4.76 -5.49
N LYS A 81 -4.05 5.28 -4.27
CA LYS A 81 -3.80 6.68 -3.89
C LYS A 81 -2.37 6.96 -3.43
N CYS A 82 -1.49 5.96 -3.36
CA CYS A 82 -0.08 6.19 -3.04
C CYS A 82 0.60 6.94 -4.19
N THR A 83 1.28 8.05 -3.88
CA THR A 83 1.99 8.88 -4.87
C THR A 83 3.51 8.77 -4.76
N ILE A 84 4.02 7.91 -3.89
CA ILE A 84 5.47 7.82 -3.61
C ILE A 84 6.22 7.08 -4.73
N PHE A 85 5.62 6.03 -5.29
CA PHE A 85 6.21 5.24 -6.37
C PHE A 85 5.68 5.69 -7.72
N LYS A 86 6.50 5.51 -8.76
CA LYS A 86 6.09 5.81 -10.14
C LYS A 86 4.95 4.87 -10.57
N LYS A 87 3.82 5.46 -10.96
CA LYS A 87 2.66 4.72 -11.45
C LYS A 87 2.88 4.16 -12.85
N VAL A 88 2.48 2.91 -13.07
CA VAL A 88 2.49 2.25 -14.37
C VAL A 88 1.18 1.48 -14.60
N SER A 89 0.77 1.33 -15.86
CA SER A 89 -0.34 0.43 -16.20
C SER A 89 0.12 -1.02 -16.03
N PHE A 90 -0.68 -1.87 -15.38
CA PHE A 90 -0.39 -3.30 -15.23
C PHE A 90 -0.08 -3.98 -16.57
N ASP A 91 -0.90 -3.70 -17.59
CA ASP A 91 -0.73 -4.28 -18.93
C ASP A 91 0.59 -3.86 -19.59
N SER A 92 1.16 -2.71 -19.22
CA SER A 92 2.41 -2.22 -19.81
C SER A 92 3.64 -3.02 -19.37
N ILE A 93 3.57 -3.69 -18.22
CA ILE A 93 4.71 -4.39 -17.61
C ILE A 93 5.12 -5.62 -18.42
N PHE A 94 4.17 -6.25 -19.12
CA PHE A 94 4.40 -7.49 -19.85
C PHE A 94 4.72 -7.29 -21.33
N LYS A 95 4.53 -6.08 -21.88
CA LYS A 95 4.58 -5.82 -23.33
C LYS A 95 5.96 -5.95 -23.97
N ASN A 96 7.03 -5.93 -23.18
CA ASN A 96 8.41 -6.06 -23.68
C ASN A 96 9.06 -7.41 -23.36
N ARG A 97 8.29 -8.40 -22.87
CA ARG A 97 8.79 -9.77 -22.71
C ARG A 97 8.59 -10.56 -24.00
N SER A 98 9.26 -10.14 -25.07
CA SER A 98 9.40 -10.94 -26.28
C SER A 98 10.45 -12.04 -26.05
N GLU A 99 10.12 -13.03 -25.24
CA GLU A 99 10.83 -14.32 -25.18
C GLU A 99 9.81 -15.44 -24.92
N PHE A 100 9.09 -15.80 -25.99
CA PHE A 100 8.81 -17.18 -26.40
C PHE A 100 8.67 -17.20 -27.93
#